data_AF-A0A932VUS1-F1
#
_entry.id   AF-A0A932VUS1-F1
#
_cell.length_a   1.000
_cell.length_b   1.000
_cell.length_c   1.000
_cell.angle_alpha   90.00
_cell.angle_beta   90.00
_cell.angle_gamma   90.00
#
_symmetry.space_group_name_H-M   'P 1'
#
loop_
_entity.id
_entity.type
_entity.pdbx_description
1 polymer ?
#
loop_
_entity_poly.entity_id
_entity_poly.type
_entity_poly.pdbx_seq_one_letter_code
_entity_poly.pdbx_strand_id
1 'polypeptide(L)'
;MNVRGWLVGFFVVFLIVSFFFIILQIDRINVGMVSINSVLAKLDAASQQTMADPKKVAGDLTALQTSLEQVRKDIVAVQGRLSSLETANQVGNVKETLDNVQTEVSALHQNFDNLEVVIQAISQRLDNLLKESGQPSSQRVAGGSCAIALDWSNAPQYTGQGIEEYFKGPAISAQYDPNANNALTLLNIGSDGENRLLAWITPENRSKFSSAPEQLFVGKNVCVHGKVSSLQDPAGAMIPAIEIQSPDQIMVVD
;
A
#
# COMPACT_ATOMS: atom_id res chain seq x y z
N MET A 1 -84.01 51.08 -116.23
CA MET A 1 -83.05 51.02 -115.10
C MET A 1 -83.31 49.74 -114.32
N ASN A 2 -82.30 48.88 -114.17
CA ASN A 2 -82.45 47.51 -113.66
C ASN A 2 -82.39 47.47 -112.12
N VAL A 3 -83.45 47.95 -111.47
CA VAL A 3 -83.55 48.11 -110.00
C VAL A 3 -83.39 46.77 -109.25
N ARG A 4 -83.73 45.65 -109.89
CA ARG A 4 -83.58 44.29 -109.33
C ARG A 4 -82.11 43.90 -109.10
N GLY A 5 -81.20 44.27 -110.01
CA GLY A 5 -79.77 43.96 -109.85
C GLY A 5 -79.10 44.74 -108.71
N TRP A 6 -79.51 45.99 -108.51
CA TRP A 6 -78.97 46.85 -107.45
C TRP A 6 -79.40 46.40 -106.04
N LEU A 7 -80.67 46.03 -105.87
CA LEU A 7 -81.17 45.45 -104.61
C LEU A 7 -80.49 44.13 -104.25
N VAL A 8 -80.26 43.26 -105.24
CA VAL A 8 -79.53 42.00 -105.03
C VAL A 8 -78.09 42.27 -104.62
N GLY A 9 -77.39 43.20 -105.29
CA GLY A 9 -76.02 43.58 -104.93
C GLY A 9 -75.91 44.16 -103.51
N PHE A 10 -76.83 45.05 -103.13
CA PHE A 10 -76.84 45.63 -101.78
C PHE A 10 -77.12 44.57 -100.70
N PHE A 11 -78.06 43.65 -100.95
CA PHE A 11 -78.36 42.56 -100.04
C PHE A 11 -77.15 41.62 -99.85
N VAL A 12 -76.44 41.29 -100.93
CA VAL A 12 -75.21 40.48 -100.87
C VAL A 12 -74.12 41.19 -100.05
N VAL A 13 -73.89 42.49 -100.28
CA VAL A 13 -72.91 43.26 -99.49
C VAL A 13 -73.30 43.31 -98.01
N PHE A 14 -74.59 43.52 -97.71
CA PHE A 14 -75.10 43.51 -96.33
C PHE A 14 -74.88 42.15 -95.65
N LEU A 15 -75.14 41.04 -96.35
CA LEU A 15 -74.85 39.71 -95.83
C LEU A 15 -73.37 39.48 -95.57
N ILE A 16 -72.48 39.93 -96.45
CA ILE A 16 -71.03 39.82 -96.29
C ILE A 16 -70.55 40.61 -95.06
N VAL A 17 -71.01 41.86 -94.90
CA VAL A 17 -70.64 42.71 -93.75
C VAL A 17 -71.17 42.12 -92.45
N SER A 18 -72.41 41.61 -92.45
CA SER A 18 -73.01 40.92 -91.30
C SER A 18 -72.23 39.66 -90.92
N PHE A 19 -71.86 38.84 -91.90
CA PHE A 19 -71.05 37.64 -91.69
C PHE A 19 -69.66 37.98 -91.13
N PHE A 20 -69.00 39.00 -91.67
CA PHE A 20 -67.71 39.47 -91.16
C PHE A 20 -67.81 39.96 -89.71
N PHE A 21 -68.88 40.68 -89.37
CA PHE A 21 -69.15 41.10 -87.99
C PHE A 21 -69.33 39.89 -87.06
N ILE A 22 -70.05 38.86 -87.49
CA ILE A 22 -70.20 37.60 -86.73
C ILE A 22 -68.84 36.94 -86.50
N ILE A 23 -67.97 36.84 -87.52
CA ILE A 23 -66.62 36.27 -87.38
C ILE A 23 -65.81 37.05 -86.33
N LEU A 24 -65.82 38.38 -86.39
CA LEU A 24 -65.10 39.21 -85.41
C LEU A 24 -65.61 39.01 -83.97
N GLN A 25 -66.90 38.78 -83.77
CA GLN A 25 -67.45 38.46 -82.45
C GLN A 25 -66.97 37.08 -81.98
N ILE A 26 -66.95 36.08 -82.87
CA ILE A 26 -66.44 34.73 -82.56
C ILE A 26 -64.96 34.77 -82.17
N ASP A 27 -64.13 35.53 -82.88
CA ASP A 27 -62.70 35.67 -82.55
C ASP A 27 -62.47 36.30 -81.17
N ARG A 28 -63.24 37.35 -80.83
CA ARG A 28 -63.21 37.96 -79.50
C ARG A 28 -63.61 36.97 -78.41
N ILE A 29 -64.62 36.14 -78.66
CA ILE A 29 -65.05 35.08 -77.74
C ILE A 29 -63.93 34.04 -77.56
N ASN A 30 -63.31 33.59 -78.65
CA ASN A 30 -62.23 32.60 -78.61
C ASN A 30 -61.02 33.11 -77.80
N VAL A 31 -60.60 34.36 -78.01
CA VAL A 31 -59.53 34.98 -77.22
C VAL A 31 -59.90 35.06 -75.73
N GLY A 32 -61.15 35.43 -75.42
CA GLY A 32 -61.67 35.42 -74.05
C GLY A 32 -61.61 34.04 -73.41
N MET A 33 -62.00 33.00 -74.14
CA MET A 33 -61.98 31.61 -73.66
C MET A 33 -60.56 31.12 -73.35
N VAL A 34 -59.57 31.46 -74.19
CA VAL A 34 -58.15 31.15 -73.93
C VAL A 34 -57.66 31.81 -72.64
N SER A 35 -58.01 33.09 -72.43
CA SER A 35 -57.65 33.80 -71.20
C SER A 35 -58.31 33.18 -69.96
N ILE A 36 -59.58 32.80 -70.05
CA ILE A 36 -60.30 32.12 -68.96
C ILE A 36 -59.63 30.79 -68.61
N ASN A 37 -59.28 29.97 -69.62
CA ASN A 37 -58.59 28.71 -69.39
C ASN A 37 -57.22 28.89 -68.73
N SER A 38 -56.49 29.95 -69.08
CA SER A 38 -55.23 30.28 -68.41
C SER A 38 -55.42 30.65 -66.93
N VAL A 39 -56.46 31.44 -66.62
CA VAL A 39 -56.80 31.79 -65.23
C VAL A 39 -57.21 30.55 -64.44
N LEU A 40 -58.02 29.66 -65.02
CA LEU A 40 -58.42 28.40 -64.40
C LEU A 40 -57.21 27.51 -64.08
N ALA A 41 -56.24 27.41 -64.99
CA ALA A 41 -55.01 26.64 -64.76
C ALA A 41 -54.15 27.24 -63.62
N LYS A 42 -54.02 28.57 -63.56
CA LYS A 42 -53.31 29.24 -62.46
C LYS A 42 -54.04 29.07 -61.12
N LEU A 43 -55.37 29.10 -61.14
CA LEU A 43 -56.19 28.91 -59.95
C LEU A 43 -56.08 27.47 -59.42
N ASP A 44 -56.06 26.48 -60.30
CA ASP A 44 -55.84 25.07 -59.92
C ASP A 44 -54.45 24.86 -59.31
N ALA A 45 -53.41 25.41 -59.93
CA ALA A 45 -52.05 25.35 -59.38
C ALA A 45 -51.94 26.04 -58.01
N ALA A 46 -52.55 27.20 -57.84
CA ALA A 46 -52.59 27.90 -56.55
C ALA A 46 -53.37 27.09 -55.50
N SER A 47 -54.50 26.50 -55.87
CA SER A 47 -55.30 25.63 -55.00
C SER A 47 -54.47 24.43 -54.51
N GLN A 48 -53.78 23.74 -55.43
CA GLN A 48 -52.91 22.61 -55.09
C GLN A 48 -51.78 23.01 -54.15
N GLN A 49 -51.15 24.17 -54.38
CA GLN A 49 -50.11 24.70 -53.49
C GLN A 49 -50.67 25.02 -52.10
N THR A 50 -51.84 25.68 -52.02
CA THR A 50 -52.49 25.99 -50.73
C THR A 50 -52.91 24.74 -49.96
N MET A 51 -53.09 23.59 -50.62
CA MET A 51 -53.34 22.30 -49.97
C MET A 51 -52.05 21.56 -49.56
N ALA A 52 -50.89 21.90 -50.14
CA ALA A 52 -49.61 21.29 -49.79
C ALA A 52 -49.07 21.80 -48.45
N ASP A 53 -49.21 23.10 -48.17
CA ASP A 53 -48.68 23.71 -46.94
C ASP A 53 -49.33 23.15 -45.66
N PRO A 54 -50.68 22.98 -45.57
CA PRO A 54 -51.32 22.36 -44.41
C PRO A 54 -50.88 20.90 -44.19
N LYS A 55 -50.60 20.15 -45.27
CA LYS A 55 -50.09 18.77 -45.16
C LYS A 55 -48.69 18.75 -44.57
N LYS A 56 -47.83 19.69 -44.98
CA LYS A 56 -46.50 19.85 -44.39
C LYS A 56 -46.58 20.21 -42.91
N VAL A 57 -47.42 21.20 -42.56
CA VAL A 57 -47.65 21.61 -41.17
C VAL A 57 -48.18 20.46 -40.32
N ALA A 58 -49.09 19.64 -40.85
CA ALA A 58 -49.59 18.46 -40.16
C ALA A 58 -48.46 17.45 -39.88
N GLY A 59 -47.56 17.21 -40.85
CA GLY A 59 -46.38 16.36 -40.66
C GLY A 59 -45.43 16.90 -39.59
N ASP A 60 -45.12 18.20 -39.64
CA ASP A 60 -44.27 18.87 -38.65
C ASP A 60 -44.89 18.80 -37.24
N LEU A 61 -46.22 18.92 -37.13
CA LEU A 61 -46.95 18.79 -35.86
C LEU A 61 -46.86 17.38 -35.28
N THR A 62 -47.04 16.34 -36.12
CA THR A 62 -46.90 14.94 -35.69
C THR A 62 -45.47 14.63 -35.24
N ALA A 63 -44.47 15.17 -35.93
CA ALA A 63 -43.06 15.02 -35.53
C ALA A 63 -42.81 15.67 -34.16
N LEU A 64 -43.29 16.90 -33.94
CA LEU A 64 -43.18 17.60 -32.66
C LEU A 64 -43.87 16.86 -31.52
N GLN A 65 -45.07 16.31 -31.76
CA GLN A 65 -45.78 15.49 -30.77
C GLN A 65 -44.96 14.25 -30.36
N THR A 66 -44.33 13.60 -31.34
CA THR A 66 -43.46 12.45 -31.10
C THR A 66 -42.24 12.82 -30.27
N SER A 67 -41.57 13.92 -30.61
CA SER A 67 -40.42 14.44 -29.85
C SER A 67 -40.80 14.84 -28.43
N LEU A 68 -41.96 15.48 -28.23
CA LEU A 68 -42.44 15.88 -26.91
C LEU A 68 -42.67 14.66 -26.01
N GLU A 69 -43.25 13.59 -26.54
CA GLU A 69 -43.44 12.37 -25.74
C GLU A 69 -42.14 11.64 -25.44
N GLN A 70 -41.13 11.74 -26.31
CA GLN A 70 -39.80 11.22 -25.99
C GLN A 70 -39.16 12.03 -24.86
N VAL A 71 -39.17 13.36 -24.94
CA VAL A 71 -38.65 14.24 -23.87
C VAL A 71 -39.34 13.96 -22.54
N ARG A 72 -40.66 13.74 -22.55
CA ARG A 72 -41.41 13.38 -21.34
C ARG A 72 -40.91 12.07 -20.72
N LYS A 73 -40.67 11.04 -21.53
CA LYS A 73 -40.09 9.77 -21.05
C LYS A 73 -38.70 9.96 -20.46
N ASP A 74 -37.87 10.77 -21.13
CA ASP A 74 -36.51 11.05 -20.67
C ASP A 74 -36.52 11.80 -19.33
N ILE A 75 -37.42 12.76 -19.14
CA ILE A 75 -37.61 13.46 -17.85
C ILE A 75 -37.95 12.48 -16.73
N VAL A 76 -38.89 11.56 -16.96
CA VAL A 76 -39.28 10.54 -15.96
C VAL A 76 -38.09 9.63 -15.62
N ALA A 77 -37.30 9.23 -16.61
CA ALA A 77 -36.10 8.41 -16.39
C ALA A 77 -35.03 9.16 -15.57
N VAL A 78 -34.81 10.45 -15.86
CA VAL A 78 -33.88 11.29 -15.10
C VAL A 78 -34.35 11.48 -13.66
N GLN A 79 -35.65 11.70 -13.44
CA GLN A 79 -36.22 11.79 -12.08
C GLN A 79 -36.00 10.49 -11.30
N GLY A 80 -36.23 9.32 -11.92
CA GLY A 80 -35.96 8.03 -11.29
C GLY A 80 -34.48 7.87 -10.90
N ARG A 81 -33.56 8.23 -11.80
CA ARG A 81 -32.11 8.22 -11.51
C ARG A 81 -31.73 9.16 -10.38
N LEU A 82 -32.35 10.34 -10.31
CA LEU A 82 -32.11 11.32 -9.25
C LEU A 82 -32.58 10.77 -7.89
N SER A 83 -33.80 10.20 -7.83
CA SER A 83 -34.31 9.56 -6.61
C SER A 83 -33.45 8.39 -6.16
N SER A 84 -32.94 7.57 -7.10
CA SER A 84 -31.99 6.51 -6.76
C SER A 84 -30.67 7.06 -6.22
N LEU A 85 -30.16 8.17 -6.77
CA LEU A 85 -28.91 8.77 -6.30
C LEU A 85 -29.06 9.40 -4.91
N GLU A 86 -30.19 10.06 -4.66
CA GLU A 86 -30.55 10.64 -3.36
C GLU A 86 -30.75 9.54 -2.30
N THR A 87 -31.49 8.48 -2.65
CA THR A 87 -31.68 7.31 -1.77
C THR A 87 -30.38 6.56 -1.54
N ALA A 88 -29.51 6.47 -2.55
CA ALA A 88 -28.27 5.72 -2.44
C ALA A 88 -27.34 6.28 -1.36
N ASN A 89 -27.50 7.56 -0.95
CA ASN A 89 -26.84 8.22 0.18
C ASN A 89 -25.44 7.65 0.51
N GLN A 90 -24.65 7.40 -0.53
CA GLN A 90 -23.39 6.65 -0.40
C GLN A 90 -22.42 7.47 0.43
N VAL A 91 -22.52 8.80 0.30
CA VAL A 91 -21.81 9.79 1.11
C VAL A 91 -22.24 9.71 2.58
N GLY A 92 -23.53 9.50 2.88
CA GLY A 92 -24.01 9.33 4.25
C GLY A 92 -23.45 8.06 4.90
N ASN A 93 -23.52 6.92 4.22
CA ASN A 93 -22.98 5.65 4.73
C ASN A 93 -21.46 5.70 4.91
N VAL A 94 -20.74 6.32 3.96
CA VAL A 94 -19.29 6.54 4.07
C VAL A 94 -18.98 7.47 5.23
N LYS A 95 -19.76 8.54 5.43
CA LYS A 95 -19.60 9.46 6.57
C LYS A 95 -19.80 8.75 7.91
N GLU A 96 -20.84 7.93 8.05
CA GLU A 96 -21.10 7.16 9.27
C GLU A 96 -19.96 6.18 9.55
N THR A 97 -19.47 5.48 8.51
CA THR A 97 -18.30 4.60 8.63
C THR A 97 -17.06 5.38 9.08
N LEU A 98 -16.84 6.56 8.52
CA LEU A 98 -15.71 7.41 8.87
C LEU A 98 -15.80 7.93 10.31
N ASP A 99 -16.99 8.34 10.76
CA ASP A 99 -17.23 8.81 12.13
C ASP A 99 -16.99 7.67 13.15
N ASN A 100 -17.38 6.43 12.81
CA ASN A 100 -17.10 5.24 13.62
C ASN A 100 -15.59 4.94 13.68
N VAL A 101 -14.90 4.91 12.54
CA VAL A 101 -13.44 4.68 12.49
C VAL A 101 -12.69 5.77 13.26
N GLN A 102 -13.11 7.04 13.15
CA GLN A 102 -12.51 8.15 13.90
C GLN A 102 -12.65 7.94 15.43
N THR A 103 -13.79 7.42 15.86
CA THR A 103 -14.05 7.09 17.28
C THR A 103 -13.14 5.95 17.75
N GLU A 104 -13.03 4.87 16.96
CA GLU A 104 -12.16 3.73 17.27
C GLU A 104 -10.68 4.11 17.31
N VAL A 105 -10.21 4.92 16.36
CA VAL A 105 -8.82 5.42 16.34
C VAL A 105 -8.53 6.28 17.56
N SER A 106 -9.48 7.11 18.00
CA SER A 106 -9.33 7.95 19.20
C SER A 106 -9.21 7.09 20.47
N ALA A 107 -10.03 6.03 20.59
CA ALA A 107 -9.95 5.09 21.70
C ALA A 107 -8.62 4.31 21.69
N LEU A 108 -8.16 3.88 20.52
CA LEU A 108 -6.87 3.20 20.38
C LEU A 108 -5.70 4.10 20.77
N HIS A 109 -5.74 5.38 20.41
CA HIS A 109 -4.72 6.35 20.80
C HIS A 109 -4.63 6.49 22.32
N GLN A 110 -5.76 6.60 23.02
CA GLN A 110 -5.79 6.64 24.49
C GLN A 110 -5.20 5.36 25.12
N ASN A 111 -5.45 4.19 24.52
CA ASN A 111 -4.85 2.95 24.99
C ASN A 111 -3.32 2.95 24.81
N PHE A 112 -2.80 3.51 23.72
CA PHE A 112 -1.36 3.67 23.52
C PHE A 112 -0.74 4.63 24.54
N ASP A 113 -1.39 5.77 24.81
CA ASP A 113 -0.92 6.73 25.83
C ASP A 113 -0.85 6.07 27.21
N ASN A 114 -1.87 5.28 27.57
CA ASN A 114 -1.88 4.53 28.82
C ASN A 114 -0.77 3.48 28.89
N LEU A 115 -0.51 2.78 27.78
CA LEU A 115 0.60 1.81 27.70
C LEU A 115 1.96 2.48 27.81
N GLU A 116 2.15 3.67 27.24
CA GLU A 116 3.38 4.44 27.37
C GLU A 116 3.68 4.77 28.84
N VAL A 117 2.67 5.21 29.59
CA VAL A 117 2.78 5.45 31.04
C VAL A 117 3.17 4.18 31.79
N VAL A 118 2.56 3.04 31.47
CA VAL A 118 2.90 1.74 32.09
C VAL A 118 4.34 1.33 31.80
N ILE A 119 4.81 1.50 30.56
CA ILE A 119 6.19 1.20 30.18
C ILE A 119 7.17 2.06 30.97
N GLN A 120 6.92 3.37 31.07
CA GLN A 120 7.75 4.28 31.86
C GLN A 120 7.81 3.86 33.34
N ALA A 121 6.68 3.47 33.92
CA ALA A 121 6.62 2.99 35.30
C ALA A 121 7.40 1.67 35.50
N ILE A 122 7.32 0.75 34.55
CA ILE A 122 8.09 -0.51 34.58
C ILE A 122 9.58 -0.24 34.45
N SER A 123 9.99 0.63 33.52
CA SER A 123 11.40 1.02 33.36
C SER A 123 11.96 1.62 34.64
N GLN A 124 11.24 2.55 35.27
CA GLN A 124 11.65 3.14 36.53
C GLN A 124 11.76 2.10 37.66
N ARG A 125 10.82 1.14 37.72
CA ARG A 125 10.86 0.07 38.71
C ARG A 125 12.03 -0.88 38.47
N LEU A 126 12.34 -1.18 37.21
CA LEU A 126 13.50 -2.00 36.85
C LEU A 126 14.81 -1.30 37.25
N ASP A 127 14.94 0.00 36.99
CA ASP A 127 16.11 0.79 37.41
C ASP A 127 16.30 0.77 38.93
N ASN A 128 15.19 0.87 39.69
CA ASN A 128 15.25 0.78 41.15
C ASN A 128 15.66 -0.62 41.62
N LEU A 129 15.09 -1.68 41.03
CA LEU A 129 15.47 -3.06 41.36
C LEU A 129 16.92 -3.36 41.00
N LEU A 130 17.43 -2.81 39.91
CA LEU A 130 18.84 -2.94 39.55
C LEU A 130 19.74 -2.26 40.58
N LYS A 131 19.36 -1.09 41.09
CA LYS A 131 20.06 -0.39 42.19
C LYS A 131 19.98 -1.16 43.51
N GLU A 132 18.82 -1.73 43.84
CA GLU A 132 18.61 -2.54 45.05
C GLU A 132 19.36 -3.89 44.98
N SER A 133 19.44 -4.51 43.80
CA SER A 133 20.28 -5.70 43.56
C SER A 133 21.78 -5.38 43.58
N GLY A 134 22.12 -4.10 43.43
CA GLY A 134 23.47 -3.58 43.31
C GLY A 134 23.97 -2.83 44.54
N GLN A 135 23.82 -3.36 45.77
CA GLN A 135 24.77 -3.20 46.90
C GLN A 135 24.27 -3.84 48.23
N PRO A 136 25.09 -4.57 49.04
CA PRO A 136 26.27 -5.40 48.79
C PRO A 136 25.91 -6.91 48.87
N SER A 137 26.41 -7.76 47.98
CA SER A 137 27.78 -8.27 48.11
C SER A 137 28.69 -7.70 47.03
N SER A 138 29.47 -6.67 47.40
CA SER A 138 30.68 -6.24 46.70
C SER A 138 30.58 -5.96 45.18
N GLN A 139 30.12 -4.74 44.84
CA GLN A 139 30.74 -3.84 43.85
C GLN A 139 31.16 -4.43 42.48
N ARG A 140 30.36 -4.20 41.44
CA ARG A 140 30.79 -4.34 40.03
C ARG A 140 30.58 -3.03 39.26
N VAL A 141 31.69 -2.38 38.93
CA VAL A 141 31.79 -1.43 37.83
C VAL A 141 32.30 -2.22 36.64
N ALA A 142 31.60 -2.16 35.51
CA ALA A 142 32.05 -2.73 34.25
C ALA A 142 33.42 -2.14 33.88
N GLY A 143 34.43 -3.00 33.84
CA GLY A 143 35.83 -2.62 33.68
C GLY A 143 36.70 -3.82 34.02
N GLY A 144 36.74 -4.77 33.08
CA GLY A 144 37.45 -6.05 33.17
C GLY A 144 38.84 -5.90 33.76
N SER A 145 38.95 -6.34 35.01
CA SER A 145 40.20 -6.39 35.75
C SER A 145 40.07 -7.48 36.80
N CYS A 146 41.17 -8.13 37.10
CA CYS A 146 41.22 -9.09 38.18
C CYS A 146 40.72 -8.52 39.53
N ALA A 147 40.70 -7.20 39.73
CA ALA A 147 40.13 -6.58 40.92
C ALA A 147 38.67 -6.99 41.22
N ILE A 148 37.87 -7.25 40.19
CA ILE A 148 36.44 -7.60 40.29
C ILE A 148 36.14 -9.02 39.79
N ALA A 149 37.17 -9.85 39.65
CA ALA A 149 37.02 -11.22 39.15
C ALA A 149 36.12 -12.08 40.04
N LEU A 150 35.33 -12.92 39.38
CA LEU A 150 34.49 -13.95 39.98
C LEU A 150 35.33 -15.00 40.69
N ASP A 151 34.79 -15.61 41.75
CA ASP A 151 35.36 -16.86 42.23
C ASP A 151 35.20 -17.97 41.17
N TRP A 152 36.26 -18.77 40.98
CA TRP A 152 36.31 -19.88 40.02
C TRP A 152 35.11 -20.83 40.13
N SER A 153 34.55 -21.00 41.33
CA SER A 153 33.38 -21.87 41.58
C SER A 153 32.10 -21.39 40.88
N ASN A 154 32.06 -20.13 40.44
CA ASN A 154 30.94 -19.60 39.66
C ASN A 154 31.03 -19.91 38.16
N ALA A 155 32.18 -20.37 37.66
CA ALA A 155 32.40 -20.64 36.24
C ALA A 155 31.31 -21.52 35.58
N PRO A 156 30.79 -22.60 36.21
CA PRO A 156 29.72 -23.40 35.62
C PRO A 156 28.47 -22.60 35.19
N GLN A 157 28.17 -21.49 35.87
CA GLN A 157 27.00 -20.66 35.55
C GLN A 157 27.16 -19.93 34.21
N TYR A 158 28.38 -19.69 33.76
CA TYR A 158 28.71 -18.92 32.55
C TYR A 158 28.99 -19.81 31.33
N THR A 159 29.05 -21.13 31.54
CA THR A 159 29.31 -22.12 30.50
C THR A 159 28.31 -22.01 29.35
N GLY A 160 28.81 -21.76 28.13
CA GLY A 160 27.98 -21.72 26.93
C GLY A 160 27.22 -20.41 26.70
N GLN A 161 27.37 -19.40 27.58
CA GLN A 161 26.73 -18.09 27.40
C GLN A 161 27.45 -17.20 26.39
N GLY A 162 28.70 -17.51 26.05
CA GLY A 162 29.52 -16.74 25.09
C GLY A 162 30.05 -15.40 25.64
N ILE A 163 29.87 -15.14 26.92
CA ILE A 163 30.34 -13.93 27.62
C ILE A 163 31.80 -14.15 28.09
N GLU A 164 32.63 -13.11 27.96
CA GLU A 164 33.99 -13.07 28.53
C GLU A 164 33.95 -12.50 29.95
N GLU A 165 34.54 -13.22 30.89
CA GLU A 165 34.59 -12.84 32.31
C GLU A 165 35.94 -13.17 32.91
N TYR A 166 36.25 -12.55 34.06
CA TYR A 166 37.44 -12.83 34.85
C TYR A 166 37.10 -13.79 36.00
N PHE A 167 37.87 -14.86 36.16
CA PHE A 167 37.73 -15.83 37.25
C PHE A 167 39.01 -15.93 38.06
N LYS A 168 38.89 -16.03 39.37
CA LYS A 168 39.98 -16.13 40.34
C LYS A 168 39.93 -17.43 41.10
N GLY A 169 41.07 -18.05 41.29
CA GLY A 169 41.21 -19.21 42.16
C GLY A 169 42.66 -19.69 42.25
N PRO A 170 42.95 -20.60 43.18
CA PRO A 170 44.27 -21.20 43.27
C PRO A 170 44.49 -22.15 42.08
N ALA A 171 45.63 -22.04 41.38
CA ALA A 171 46.04 -23.05 40.40
C ALA A 171 46.67 -24.24 41.13
N ILE A 172 45.91 -25.30 41.32
CA ILE A 172 46.26 -26.42 42.22
C ILE A 172 47.18 -27.42 41.52
N SER A 173 46.90 -27.74 40.27
CA SER A 173 47.71 -28.68 39.50
C SER A 173 47.74 -28.30 38.02
N ALA A 174 48.72 -28.86 37.31
CA ALA A 174 48.81 -28.75 35.87
C ALA A 174 49.24 -30.08 35.25
N GLN A 175 48.72 -30.36 34.07
CA GLN A 175 49.08 -31.51 33.26
C GLN A 175 49.56 -31.03 31.90
N TYR A 176 50.75 -31.46 31.51
CA TYR A 176 51.30 -31.27 30.17
C TYR A 176 51.95 -32.57 29.73
N ASP A 177 51.49 -33.12 28.62
CA ASP A 177 52.12 -34.29 27.99
C ASP A 177 52.68 -33.88 26.62
N PRO A 178 54.01 -33.71 26.47
CA PRO A 178 54.60 -33.33 25.20
C PRO A 178 54.47 -34.42 24.11
N ASN A 179 54.14 -35.66 24.49
CA ASN A 179 54.01 -36.78 23.56
C ASN A 179 52.55 -37.04 23.15
N ALA A 180 51.58 -36.35 23.75
CA ALA A 180 50.18 -36.45 23.35
C ALA A 180 49.96 -35.77 21.99
N ASN A 181 49.05 -36.32 21.16
CA ASN A 181 48.76 -35.81 19.81
C ASN A 181 48.38 -34.32 19.76
N ASN A 182 47.89 -33.76 20.87
CA ASN A 182 47.47 -32.36 20.99
C ASN A 182 48.36 -31.54 21.95
N ALA A 183 49.33 -32.17 22.62
CA ALA A 183 50.25 -31.61 23.62
C ALA A 183 49.65 -30.45 24.45
N LEU A 184 48.40 -30.62 24.92
CA LEU A 184 47.68 -29.58 25.65
C LEU A 184 48.31 -29.37 27.03
N THR A 185 48.33 -28.12 27.47
CA THR A 185 48.57 -27.80 28.87
C THR A 185 47.24 -27.56 29.54
N LEU A 186 46.94 -28.31 30.59
CA LEU A 186 45.72 -28.21 31.37
C LEU A 186 46.09 -27.69 32.76
N LEU A 187 45.54 -26.56 33.18
CA LEU A 187 45.70 -26.00 34.52
C LEU A 187 44.36 -26.10 35.28
N ASN A 188 44.39 -26.77 36.43
CA ASN A 188 43.23 -26.88 37.30
C ASN A 188 43.19 -25.70 38.27
N ILE A 189 42.14 -24.89 38.18
CA ILE A 189 41.89 -23.73 39.02
C ILE A 189 40.76 -24.08 40.01
N GLY A 190 41.05 -23.89 41.30
CA GLY A 190 40.11 -24.13 42.39
C GLY A 190 40.29 -25.46 43.10
N SER A 191 40.06 -26.57 42.40
CA SER A 191 40.22 -27.92 42.94
C SER A 191 40.74 -28.91 41.88
N ASP A 192 41.22 -30.07 42.32
CA ASP A 192 41.61 -31.18 41.42
C ASP A 192 40.45 -32.16 41.14
N GLY A 193 39.27 -31.93 41.70
CA GLY A 193 38.07 -32.78 41.54
C GLY A 193 37.18 -32.38 40.37
N GLU A 194 35.94 -32.87 40.36
CA GLU A 194 34.94 -32.53 39.32
C GLU A 194 34.49 -31.06 39.38
N ASN A 195 34.56 -30.45 40.56
CA ASN A 195 34.25 -29.04 40.75
C ASN A 195 35.51 -28.19 40.58
N ARG A 196 35.94 -27.99 39.33
CA ARG A 196 37.12 -27.19 38.99
C ARG A 196 36.88 -26.35 37.74
N LEU A 197 37.61 -25.24 37.62
CA LEU A 197 37.71 -24.49 36.37
C LEU A 197 39.00 -24.89 35.67
N LEU A 198 38.91 -25.26 34.39
CA LEU A 198 40.05 -25.72 33.61
C LEU A 198 40.56 -24.63 32.68
N ALA A 199 41.78 -24.14 32.89
CA ALA A 199 42.45 -23.30 31.90
C ALA A 199 43.26 -24.21 30.96
N TRP A 200 42.90 -24.25 29.68
CA TRP A 200 43.61 -25.07 28.69
C TRP A 200 44.36 -24.21 27.68
N ILE A 201 45.55 -24.67 27.31
CA ILE A 201 46.49 -23.96 26.45
C ILE A 201 46.94 -24.90 25.35
N THR A 202 46.71 -24.51 24.10
CA THR A 202 47.19 -25.27 22.93
C THR A 202 48.72 -25.19 22.81
N PRO A 203 49.37 -26.09 22.04
CA PRO A 203 50.80 -26.01 21.76
C PRO A 203 51.22 -24.66 21.15
N GLU A 204 50.39 -24.12 20.24
CA GLU A 204 50.63 -22.83 19.58
C GLU A 204 50.59 -21.69 20.61
N ASN A 205 49.62 -21.71 21.53
CA ASN A 205 49.47 -20.69 22.55
C ASN A 205 50.51 -20.84 23.67
N ARG A 206 50.91 -22.07 24.00
CA ARG A 206 51.96 -22.37 24.98
C ARG A 206 53.30 -21.76 24.59
N SER A 207 53.62 -21.76 23.29
CA SER A 207 54.87 -21.18 22.78
C SER A 207 55.00 -19.66 22.99
N LYS A 208 53.89 -18.97 23.30
CA LYS A 208 53.85 -17.53 23.59
C LYS A 208 54.29 -17.20 25.01
N PHE A 209 54.38 -18.19 25.90
CA PHE A 209 54.83 -18.00 27.27
C PHE A 209 56.37 -18.02 27.35
N SER A 210 56.95 -17.10 28.12
CA SER A 210 58.40 -17.04 28.34
C SER A 210 58.95 -18.21 29.17
N SER A 211 58.08 -18.93 29.86
CA SER A 211 58.40 -20.11 30.66
C SER A 211 57.20 -21.05 30.68
N ALA A 212 57.42 -22.30 31.07
CA ALA A 212 56.36 -23.30 31.12
C ALA A 212 55.20 -22.83 32.03
N PRO A 213 53.95 -22.75 31.53
CA PRO A 213 52.79 -22.30 32.31
C PRO A 213 52.62 -23.01 33.66
N GLU A 214 52.90 -24.32 33.72
CA GLU A 214 52.87 -25.10 34.96
C GLU A 214 53.88 -24.60 36.02
N GLN A 215 55.01 -24.04 35.61
CA GLN A 215 55.99 -23.45 36.53
C GLN A 215 55.60 -22.03 36.94
N LEU A 216 54.88 -21.32 36.07
CA LEU A 216 54.48 -19.93 36.31
C LEU A 216 53.33 -19.83 37.31
N PHE A 217 52.38 -20.76 37.26
CA PHE A 217 51.08 -20.60 37.89
C PHE A 217 50.77 -21.60 39.01
N VAL A 218 51.24 -22.85 38.92
CA VAL A 218 50.89 -23.88 39.93
C VAL A 218 51.35 -23.45 41.32
N GLY A 219 50.48 -23.62 42.31
CA GLY A 219 50.68 -23.22 43.70
C GLY A 219 50.41 -21.74 43.98
N LYS A 220 49.95 -20.96 43.01
CA LYS A 220 49.63 -19.54 43.17
C LYS A 220 48.14 -19.27 42.97
N ASN A 221 47.66 -18.17 43.55
CA ASN A 221 46.36 -17.62 43.16
C ASN A 221 46.50 -16.99 41.78
N VAL A 222 45.61 -17.37 40.88
CA VAL A 222 45.58 -16.84 39.51
C VAL A 222 44.24 -16.22 39.22
N CYS A 223 44.28 -15.28 38.29
CA CYS A 223 43.12 -14.70 37.66
C CYS A 223 43.19 -14.99 36.17
N VAL A 224 42.14 -15.60 35.63
CA VAL A 224 42.01 -15.97 34.22
C VAL A 224 40.88 -15.19 33.56
N HIS A 225 41.08 -14.80 32.30
CA HIS A 225 40.11 -14.05 31.51
C HIS A 225 39.77 -14.80 30.21
N GLY A 226 38.48 -15.00 29.97
CA GLY A 226 38.00 -15.50 28.69
C GLY A 226 36.58 -16.03 28.75
N LYS A 227 36.18 -16.69 27.66
CA LYS A 227 34.87 -17.34 27.54
C LYS A 227 34.90 -18.69 28.22
N VAL A 228 33.87 -18.99 29.00
CA VAL A 228 33.69 -20.32 29.61
C VAL A 228 32.98 -21.25 28.62
N SER A 229 33.65 -22.31 28.22
CA SER A 229 33.14 -23.42 27.42
C SER A 229 33.12 -24.71 28.25
N SER A 230 32.51 -25.77 27.73
CA SER A 230 32.64 -27.10 28.34
C SER A 230 33.73 -27.89 27.63
N LEU A 231 34.67 -28.45 28.38
CA LEU A 231 35.65 -29.41 27.87
C LEU A 231 35.44 -30.76 28.55
N GLN A 232 35.49 -31.83 27.76
CA GLN A 232 35.48 -33.18 28.30
C GLN A 232 36.87 -33.51 28.86
N ASP A 233 36.95 -33.87 30.13
CA ASP A 233 38.20 -34.30 30.75
C ASP A 233 38.53 -35.76 30.40
N PRO A 234 39.74 -36.26 30.71
CA PRO A 234 40.12 -37.64 30.41
C PRO A 234 39.25 -38.71 31.09
N ALA A 235 38.54 -38.37 32.17
CA ALA A 235 37.60 -39.24 32.86
C ALA A 235 36.19 -39.22 32.24
N GLY A 236 35.97 -38.37 31.23
CA GLY A 236 34.72 -38.26 30.49
C GLY A 236 33.75 -37.21 31.05
N ALA A 237 34.12 -36.48 32.11
CA ALA A 237 33.28 -35.45 32.72
C ALA A 237 33.36 -34.13 31.95
N MET A 238 32.23 -33.42 31.84
CA MET A 238 32.18 -32.09 31.22
C MET A 238 32.51 -31.03 32.26
N ILE A 239 33.65 -30.37 32.09
CA ILE A 239 34.20 -29.39 33.04
C ILE A 239 34.16 -28.00 32.41
N PRO A 240 33.78 -26.94 33.16
CA PRO A 240 33.91 -25.57 32.67
C PRO A 240 35.38 -25.26 32.40
N ALA A 241 35.65 -24.74 31.22
CA ALA A 241 37.01 -24.51 30.73
C ALA A 241 37.13 -23.15 30.04
N ILE A 242 38.31 -22.55 30.13
CA ILE A 242 38.67 -21.32 29.44
C ILE A 242 39.91 -21.61 28.59
N GLU A 243 39.85 -21.27 27.31
CA GLU A 243 41.03 -21.31 26.45
C GLU A 243 41.91 -20.09 26.71
N ILE A 244 43.17 -20.34 27.02
CA ILE A 244 44.17 -19.29 27.15
C ILE A 244 44.90 -19.14 25.82
N GLN A 245 44.64 -18.05 25.13
CA GLN A 245 45.18 -17.76 23.80
C GLN A 245 46.43 -16.87 23.86
N SER A 246 46.64 -16.16 24.96
CA SER A 246 47.79 -15.29 25.20
C SER A 246 48.17 -15.25 26.69
N PRO A 247 49.45 -14.97 27.03
CA PRO A 247 49.88 -14.86 28.42
C PRO A 247 49.11 -13.81 29.24
N ASP A 248 48.64 -12.72 28.60
CA ASP A 248 47.93 -11.63 29.29
C ASP A 248 46.55 -12.05 29.84
N GLN A 249 46.02 -13.19 29.41
CA GLN A 249 44.75 -13.74 29.89
C GLN A 249 44.88 -14.48 31.23
N ILE A 250 46.08 -14.74 31.72
CA ILE A 250 46.30 -15.40 33.01
C ILE A 250 47.40 -14.68 33.78
N MET A 251 47.07 -14.20 34.97
CA MET A 251 48.03 -13.51 35.82
C MET A 251 47.98 -14.01 37.25
N VAL A 252 49.13 -13.98 37.91
CA VAL A 252 49.24 -14.24 39.35
C VAL A 252 48.64 -13.05 40.10
N VAL A 253 47.83 -13.35 41.10
CA VAL A 253 47.24 -12.37 42.01
C VAL A 253 47.60 -12.76 43.44
N ASP A 254 47.74 -11.78 44.32
CA ASP A 254 47.98 -12.00 45.74
C ASP A 254 46.69 -12.46 46.46
#